data_AF-A0AAE0YAC9-F1
#
_entry.id   AF-A0AAE0YAC9-F1
#
_cell.length_a   1.000
_cell.length_b   1.000
_cell.length_c   1.000
_cell.angle_alpha   90.00
_cell.angle_beta   90.00
_cell.angle_gamma   90.00
#
_symmetry.space_group_name_H-M   'P 1'
#
loop_
_entity.id
_entity.type
_entity.pdbx_description
1 polymer ?
#
loop_
_entity_poly.entity_id
_entity_poly.type
_entity_poly.pdbx_seq_one_letter_code
_entity_poly.pdbx_strand_id
1 'polypeptide(L)'
;MEILLQNPIFRARMKSLTPSTRRWFIESLIDLFDQESEYVIDVIEDCRQEMRETADSYNDDAEELRAKSRMLRSLALSVVWTRKASASGF
;
A
#
# COMPACT_ATOMS: atom_id res chain seq x y z
N MET A 1 -10.14 13.43 22.23
CA MET A 1 -10.89 14.44 23.03
C MET A 1 -10.39 14.59 24.47
N GLU A 2 -9.97 13.52 25.18
CA GLU A 2 -9.51 13.63 26.58
C GLU A 2 -8.33 14.61 26.78
N ILE A 3 -7.39 14.68 25.83
CA ILE A 3 -6.23 15.59 25.88
C ILE A 3 -6.63 17.07 25.88
N LEU A 4 -7.65 17.44 25.08
CA LEU A 4 -8.13 18.83 25.03
C LEU A 4 -8.85 19.23 26.32
N LEU A 5 -9.53 18.29 26.97
CA LEU A 5 -10.21 18.52 28.25
C LEU A 5 -9.25 18.59 29.44
N GLN A 6 -8.02 18.09 29.29
CA GLN A 6 -6.94 18.27 30.27
C GLN A 6 -6.31 19.67 30.18
N ASN A 7 -6.52 20.42 29.09
CA ASN A 7 -6.07 21.80 29.00
C ASN A 7 -7.00 22.72 29.83
N PRO A 8 -6.48 23.38 30.89
CA PRO A 8 -7.30 24.16 31.81
C PRO A 8 -7.96 25.38 31.17
N ILE A 9 -7.31 25.98 30.16
CA ILE A 9 -7.82 27.16 29.44
C ILE A 9 -8.99 26.73 28.53
N PHE A 10 -8.80 25.63 27.79
CA PHE A 10 -9.85 25.08 26.95
C PHE A 10 -11.07 24.66 27.76
N ARG A 11 -10.85 23.97 28.89
CA ARG A 11 -11.91 23.56 29.80
C ARG A 11 -12.69 24.73 30.38
N ALA A 12 -12.01 25.82 30.76
CA ALA A 12 -12.65 27.04 31.25
C ALA A 12 -13.53 27.68 30.17
N ARG A 13 -13.02 27.81 28.93
CA ARG A 13 -13.79 28.36 27.80
C ARG A 13 -14.99 27.50 27.42
N MET A 14 -14.85 26.18 27.45
CA MET A 14 -15.98 25.27 27.21
C MET A 14 -17.08 25.43 28.25
N LYS A 15 -16.71 25.66 29.52
CA LYS A 15 -17.68 25.89 30.61
C LYS A 15 -18.41 27.23 30.49
N SER A 16 -17.78 28.26 29.90
CA SER A 16 -18.43 29.55 29.67
C SER A 16 -19.43 29.58 28.51
N LEU A 17 -19.41 28.55 27.64
CA LEU A 17 -20.41 28.41 26.57
C LEU A 17 -21.74 27.90 27.11
N THR A 18 -22.84 28.34 26.48
CA THR A 18 -24.17 27.77 26.71
C THR A 18 -24.18 26.29 26.34
N PRO A 19 -25.05 25.47 26.94
CA PRO A 19 -25.12 24.04 26.64
C PRO A 19 -25.31 23.73 25.15
N SER A 20 -26.15 24.51 24.46
CA SER A 20 -26.42 24.39 23.03
C SER A 20 -25.20 24.71 22.17
N THR A 21 -24.52 25.83 22.44
CA THR A 21 -23.29 26.19 21.70
C THR A 21 -22.16 25.21 21.96
N ARG A 22 -22.06 24.69 23.19
CA ARG A 22 -21.07 23.65 23.54
C ARG A 22 -21.31 22.36 22.77
N ARG A 23 -22.57 21.91 22.67
CA ARG A 23 -22.94 20.72 21.91
C ARG A 23 -22.59 20.90 20.44
N TRP A 24 -23.01 22.01 19.83
CA TRP A 24 -22.72 22.32 18.44
C TRP A 24 -21.21 22.32 18.15
N PHE A 25 -20.42 22.96 19.01
CA PHE A 25 -18.96 22.99 18.87
C PHE A 25 -18.33 21.58 18.95
N ILE A 26 -18.81 20.72 19.85
CA ILE A 26 -18.34 19.35 19.96
C ILE A 26 -18.72 18.54 18.73
N GLU A 27 -19.95 18.67 18.23
CA GLU A 27 -20.42 17.99 17.02
C GLU A 27 -19.57 18.41 15.81
N SER A 28 -19.32 19.71 15.62
CA SER A 28 -18.45 20.19 14.54
C SER A 28 -17.00 19.68 14.64
N LEU A 29 -16.48 19.47 15.84
CA LEU A 29 -15.15 18.87 16.03
C LEU A 29 -15.14 17.37 15.70
N ILE A 30 -16.23 16.66 15.96
CA ILE A 30 -16.37 15.24 15.58
C ILE A 30 -16.46 15.14 14.07
N ASP A 31 -17.32 15.93 13.43
CA ASP A 31 -17.48 15.93 11.97
C ASP A 31 -16.16 16.23 11.26
N LEU A 32 -15.40 17.21 11.76
CA LEU A 32 -14.07 17.53 11.21
C LEU A 32 -13.09 16.36 11.38
N PHE A 33 -13.09 15.72 12.55
CA PHE A 33 -12.20 14.59 12.82
C PHE A 33 -12.53 13.39 11.93
N ASP A 34 -13.82 13.12 11.73
CA ASP A 34 -14.27 12.02 10.86
C ASP A 34 -13.87 12.28 9.41
N GLN A 35 -14.02 13.52 8.91
CA GLN A 35 -13.58 13.92 7.57
C GLN A 35 -12.06 13.81 7.39
N GLU A 36 -11.28 14.31 8.34
CA GLU A 36 -9.82 14.19 8.29
C GLU A 36 -9.38 12.72 8.34
N SER A 37 -10.07 11.90 9.13
CA SER A 37 -9.77 10.47 9.24
C SER A 37 -10.09 9.72 7.94
N GLU A 38 -11.23 10.03 7.30
CA GLU A 38 -11.60 9.47 6.00
C GLU A 38 -10.55 9.82 4.92
N TYR A 39 -10.15 11.09 4.85
CA TYR A 39 -9.09 11.52 3.93
C TYR A 39 -7.77 10.77 4.15
N VAL A 40 -7.35 10.57 5.40
CA VAL A 40 -6.12 9.81 5.70
C VAL A 40 -6.26 8.34 5.28
N ILE A 41 -7.44 7.75 5.46
CA ILE A 41 -7.71 6.37 5.03
C ILE A 41 -7.60 6.25 3.51
N ASP A 42 -8.19 7.19 2.76
CA ASP A 42 -8.12 7.19 1.30
C ASP A 42 -6.67 7.26 0.80
N VAL A 43 -5.86 8.16 1.37
CA VAL A 43 -4.44 8.27 1.02
C VAL A 43 -3.68 6.97 1.31
N ILE A 44 -3.98 6.30 2.42
CA ILE A 44 -3.35 5.02 2.75
C ILE A 44 -3.74 3.94 1.74
N GLU A 45 -5.01 3.90 1.32
CA GLU A 45 -5.50 2.90 0.39
C GLU A 45 -4.93 3.13 -1.02
N ASP A 46 -4.80 4.38 -1.46
CA ASP A 46 -4.10 4.75 -2.71
C ASP A 46 -2.64 4.25 -2.69
N CYS A 47 -1.91 4.52 -1.61
CA CYS A 47 -0.54 4.02 -1.47
C CYS A 47 -0.47 2.48 -1.50
N ARG A 48 -1.43 1.79 -0.88
CA ARG A 48 -1.49 0.32 -0.90
C ARG A 48 -1.75 -0.22 -2.30
N GLN A 49 -2.62 0.44 -3.05
CA GLN A 49 -2.93 0.07 -4.43
C GLN A 49 -1.68 0.22 -5.32
N GLU A 50 -0.98 1.36 -5.25
CA GLU A 50 0.26 1.59 -6.00
C GLU A 50 1.34 0.54 -5.66
N MET A 51 1.49 0.20 -4.38
CA MET A 51 2.42 -0.84 -3.94
C MET A 51 2.06 -2.22 -4.50
N ARG A 52 0.77 -2.55 -4.55
CA ARG A 52 0.29 -3.82 -5.11
C ARG A 52 0.57 -3.88 -6.61
N GLU A 53 0.24 -2.83 -7.35
CA GLU A 53 0.49 -2.76 -8.80
C GLU A 53 1.99 -2.90 -9.13
N THR A 54 2.84 -2.26 -8.32
CA THR A 54 4.29 -2.39 -8.46
C THR A 54 4.75 -3.83 -8.18
N ALA A 55 4.22 -4.47 -7.14
CA ALA A 55 4.56 -5.84 -6.80
C ALA A 55 4.12 -6.83 -7.89
N ASP A 56 2.93 -6.63 -8.47
CA ASP A 56 2.40 -7.44 -9.57
C ASP A 56 3.28 -7.29 -10.82
N SER A 57 3.68 -6.06 -11.17
CA SER A 57 4.61 -5.80 -12.27
C SER A 57 5.95 -6.52 -12.09
N TYR A 58 6.53 -6.51 -10.88
CA TYR A 58 7.76 -7.24 -10.62
C TYR A 58 7.58 -8.76 -10.69
N ASN A 59 6.40 -9.26 -10.36
CA ASN A 59 6.12 -10.69 -10.46
C ASN A 59 6.03 -11.12 -11.93
N ASP A 60 5.39 -10.32 -12.78
CA ASP A 60 5.33 -10.54 -14.23
C ASP A 60 6.73 -10.55 -14.86
N ASP A 61 7.56 -9.55 -14.54
CA ASP A 61 8.95 -9.48 -14.99
C ASP A 61 9.75 -10.71 -14.54
N ALA A 62 9.55 -11.13 -13.28
CA ALA A 62 10.22 -12.30 -12.74
C ALA A 62 9.76 -13.59 -13.43
N GLU A 63 8.48 -13.72 -13.79
CA GLU A 63 7.97 -14.85 -14.54
C GLU A 63 8.53 -14.88 -15.97
N GLU A 64 8.61 -13.73 -16.64
CA GLU A 64 9.21 -13.61 -17.96
C GLU A 64 10.69 -14.03 -17.94
N LEU A 65 11.47 -13.54 -16.96
CA LEU A 65 12.86 -13.92 -16.79
C LEU A 65 13.02 -15.42 -16.53
N ARG A 66 12.14 -16.02 -15.72
CA ARG A 66 12.13 -17.47 -15.49
C ARG A 66 11.82 -18.23 -16.78
N ALA A 67 10.87 -17.77 -17.59
CA ALA A 67 10.55 -18.38 -18.88
C ALA A 67 11.73 -18.31 -19.86
N LYS A 68 12.35 -17.13 -20.00
CA LYS A 68 13.56 -16.94 -20.82
C LYS A 68 14.71 -17.83 -20.35
N SER A 69 14.91 -17.96 -19.04
CA SER A 69 15.92 -18.86 -18.46
C SER A 69 15.68 -20.33 -18.84
N ARG A 70 14.43 -20.81 -18.76
CA ARG A 70 14.07 -22.17 -19.18
C ARG A 70 14.33 -22.40 -20.67
N MET A 71 13.99 -21.43 -21.52
CA MET A 71 14.22 -21.50 -22.96
C MET A 71 15.71 -21.51 -23.32
N LEU A 72 16.52 -20.66 -22.69
CA LEU A 72 17.97 -20.67 -22.89
C LEU A 72 18.59 -21.99 -22.44
N ARG A 73 18.12 -22.55 -21.32
CA ARG A 73 18.58 -23.86 -20.84
C ARG A 73 18.23 -24.98 -21.82
N SER A 74 17.03 -25.00 -22.38
CA SER A 74 16.64 -26.02 -23.37
C SER A 74 17.44 -25.91 -24.66
N LEU A 75 17.72 -24.68 -25.14
CA LEU A 75 18.61 -24.42 -26.28
C LEU A 75 20.05 -24.87 -26.01
N ALA A 76 20.60 -24.57 -24.83
CA ALA A 76 21.94 -25.00 -24.47
C ALA A 76 22.04 -26.54 -24.44
N LEU A 77 21.05 -27.21 -23.86
CA LEU A 77 20.97 -28.67 -23.83
C LEU A 77 20.83 -29.27 -25.23
N SER A 78 20.01 -28.68 -26.12
CA SER A 78 19.85 -29.17 -27.49
C SER A 78 21.13 -29.01 -28.32
N VAL A 79 21.89 -27.93 -28.11
CA VAL A 79 23.22 -27.72 -28.72
C VAL A 79 24.24 -28.74 -28.21
N VAL A 80 24.22 -29.06 -26.91
CA VAL A 80 25.10 -30.10 -26.35
C VAL A 80 24.74 -31.48 -26.90
N TRP A 81 23.45 -31.80 -27.03
CA TRP A 81 22.97 -33.06 -27.59
C TRP A 81 23.33 -33.22 -29.06
N THR A 82 23.15 -32.18 -29.88
CA THR A 82 23.56 -32.19 -31.29
C THR A 82 25.07 -32.35 -31.44
N ARG A 83 25.88 -31.65 -30.63
CA ARG A 83 27.35 -31.82 -30.62
C ARG A 83 27.79 -33.22 -30.18
N LYS A 84 27.16 -33.80 -29.15
CA LYS A 84 27.45 -35.17 -28.72
C LYS A 84 27.04 -36.18 -29.79
N ALA A 85 25.85 -36.05 -30.37
CA ALA A 85 25.38 -36.92 -31.44
C ALA A 85 26.31 -36.88 -32.66
N SER A 86 26.83 -35.71 -33.04
CA SER A 86 27.86 -35.59 -34.09
C SER A 86 29.23 -36.14 -33.71
N ALA A 87 29.52 -36.31 -32.42
CA ALA A 87 30.79 -36.84 -31.91
C ALA A 87 30.74 -38.36 -31.58
N SER A 88 29.54 -38.93 -31.41
CA SER A 88 29.33 -40.33 -31.01
C SER A 88 28.65 -41.20 -32.09
N GLY A 89 28.44 -40.69 -33.30
CA GLY A 89 27.99 -41.45 -34.46
C GLY A 89 29.10 -41.57 -35.50
N PHE A 90 29.38 -42.83 -35.87
CA PHE A 90 29.62 -43.35 -37.22
C PHE A 90 30.27 -42.44 -38.28
#